data_AF-A0A951FJV1-F1
#
_entry.id   AF-A0A951FJV1-F1
#
_cell.length_a   1.000
_cell.length_b   1.000
_cell.length_c   1.000
_cell.angle_alpha   90.00
_cell.angle_beta   90.00
_cell.angle_gamma   90.00
#
_symmetry.space_group_name_H-M   'P 1'
#
loop_
_entity.id
_entity.type
_entity.pdbx_description
1 polymer ?
#
loop_
_entity_poly.entity_id
_entity_poly.type
_entity_poly.pdbx_seq_one_letter_code
_entity_poly.pdbx_strand_id
1 'polypeptide(L)' 'CVGSVLAKLEGRVAFEELLARLPGLRRHPEQPAVWYPFLISRAYTRFPIAWDREPAT' A
#
# COMPACT_ATOMS: atom_id res chain seq x y z
N CYS A 1 11.30 -12.19 15.42
CA CYS A 1 10.76 -11.01 16.14
C CYS A 1 9.53 -11.43 16.93
N VAL A 2 9.43 -11.04 18.21
CA VAL A 2 8.26 -11.30 19.06
C VAL A 2 6.97 -10.78 18.40
N GLY A 3 7.03 -9.63 17.73
CA GLY A 3 5.90 -9.04 17.01
C GLY A 3 5.54 -9.69 15.67
N SER A 4 6.17 -10.82 15.27
CA SER A 4 5.98 -11.38 13.92
C SER A 4 4.56 -11.88 13.65
N VAL A 5 3.85 -12.38 14.67
CA VAL A 5 2.47 -12.83 14.51
C VAL A 5 1.54 -11.63 14.32
N LEU A 6 1.72 -10.58 15.13
CA LEU A 6 0.94 -9.35 15.02
C LEU A 6 1.15 -8.66 13.67
N ALA A 7 2.40 -8.47 13.23
CA ALA A 7 2.71 -7.83 11.96
C ALA A 7 2.08 -8.56 10.75
N LYS A 8 2.00 -9.90 10.81
CA LYS A 8 1.32 -10.69 9.77
C LYS A 8 -0.19 -10.47 9.79
N LEU A 9 -0.80 -10.40 10.98
CA LEU A 9 -2.23 -10.15 11.11
C LEU A 9 -2.59 -8.74 10.62
N GLU A 10 -1.82 -7.74 11.02
CA GLU A 10 -1.99 -6.35 10.56
C GLU A 10 -1.88 -6.25 9.04
N GLY A 11 -0.83 -6.86 8.46
CA GLY A 11 -0.66 -6.89 7.01
C GLY A 11 -1.85 -7.53 6.30
N ARG A 12 -2.33 -8.67 6.81
CA ARG A 12 -3.48 -9.37 6.23
C ARG A 12 -4.73 -8.49 6.23
N VAL A 13 -5.11 -7.93 7.38
CA VAL A 13 -6.28 -7.05 7.49
C VAL A 13 -6.16 -5.84 6.58
N ALA A 14 -5.00 -5.17 6.58
CA ALA A 14 -4.78 -3.99 5.74
C ALA A 14 -4.93 -4.29 4.25
N PHE A 15 -4.35 -5.40 3.76
CA PHE A 15 -4.45 -5.78 2.35
C PHE A 15 -5.84 -6.28 1.96
N GLU A 16 -6.52 -7.06 2.81
CA GLU A 16 -7.90 -7.49 2.59
C GLU A 16 -8.82 -6.28 2.40
N GLU A 17 -8.76 -5.30 3.32
CA GLU A 17 -9.58 -4.09 3.26
C GLU A 17 -9.24 -3.18 2.07
N LEU A 18 -7.96 -2.98 1.78
CA LEU A 18 -7.52 -2.17 0.63
C LEU A 18 -8.04 -2.75 -0.69
N LEU A 19 -7.90 -4.06 -0.89
CA LEU A 19 -8.32 -4.71 -2.13
C LEU A 19 -9.84 -4.78 -2.26
N ALA A 20 -10.58 -4.90 -1.16
CA ALA A 20 -12.03 -4.89 -1.17
C ALA A 20 -12.61 -3.50 -1.51
N ARG A 21 -11.94 -2.42 -1.09
CA ARG A 21 -12.46 -1.05 -1.21
C ARG A 21 -11.98 -0.28 -2.42
N LEU A 22 -10.83 -0.66 -2.99
CA LEU A 22 -10.19 0.06 -4.09
C LEU A 22 -10.18 -0.83 -5.35
N PRO A 23 -11.28 -0.89 -6.12
CA PRO A 23 -11.33 -1.69 -7.33
C PRO A 23 -10.29 -1.19 -8.35
N GLY A 24 -9.65 -2.12 -9.07
CA GLY A 24 -8.61 -1.77 -10.04
C GLY A 24 -7.36 -1.11 -9.43
N LEU A 25 -7.08 -1.37 -8.14
CA LEU A 25 -5.90 -0.84 -7.44
C LEU A 25 -4.62 -1.16 -8.21
N ARG A 26 -3.86 -0.10 -8.51
CA ARG A 26 -2.62 -0.15 -9.28
C ARG A 26 -1.65 0.93 -8.81
N ARG A 27 -0.40 0.83 -9.25
CA ARG A 27 0.56 1.94 -9.08
C ARG A 27 0.11 3.13 -9.92
N HIS A 28 0.34 4.34 -9.42
CA HIS A 28 0.05 5.53 -10.21
C HIS A 28 0.92 5.53 -11.49
N PRO A 29 0.35 5.75 -12.69
CA PRO A 29 1.07 5.59 -13.96
C PRO A 29 2.19 6.63 -14.15
N GLU A 30 1.99 7.84 -13.63
CA GLU A 30 2.90 8.97 -13.85
C GLU A 30 3.71 9.39 -12.62
N GLN A 31 3.40 8.84 -11.44
CA GLN A 31 4.02 9.26 -10.18
C GLN A 31 4.85 8.11 -9.61
N PRO A 32 6.18 8.19 -9.67
CA PRO A 32 7.04 7.13 -9.16
C PRO A 32 7.00 7.07 -7.63
N ALA A 33 7.27 5.87 -7.09
CA ALA A 33 7.47 5.71 -5.66
C ALA A 33 8.79 6.36 -5.20
N VAL A 34 8.78 6.95 -4.02
CA VAL A 34 9.94 7.60 -3.41
C VAL A 34 10.47 6.71 -2.31
N TRP A 35 11.68 6.21 -2.47
CA TRP A 35 12.36 5.37 -1.48
C TRP A 35 12.67 6.17 -0.21
N TYR A 36 12.56 5.49 0.93
CA TYR A 36 13.02 5.99 2.21
C TYR A 36 14.56 5.90 2.26
N PRO A 37 15.29 7.03 2.43
CA PRO A 37 16.76 7.04 2.33
C PRO A 37 17.41 6.57 3.63
N PHE A 38 17.18 5.32 4.01
CA PHE A 38 17.70 4.76 5.25
C PHE A 38 18.35 3.40 5.03
N LEU A 39 19.58 3.25 5.50
CA LEU A 39 20.44 2.10 5.20
C LEU A 39 19.86 0.76 5.72
N ILE A 40 19.19 0.80 6.87
CA ILE A 40 18.77 -0.40 7.60
C ILE A 40 17.41 -0.92 7.13
N SER A 41 16.53 -0.05 6.63
CA SER A 41 15.14 -0.38 6.32
C SER A 41 14.82 -0.08 4.87
N ARG A 42 14.34 -1.09 4.14
CA ARG A 42 13.88 -0.91 2.77
C ARG A 42 12.39 -0.58 2.77
N ALA A 43 12.08 0.70 2.61
CA ALA A 43 10.71 1.20 2.64
C ALA A 43 10.53 2.36 1.65
N TYR A 44 9.29 2.77 1.43
CA TYR A 44 8.94 3.96 0.67
C TYR A 44 8.47 5.07 1.59
N THR A 45 8.96 6.29 1.38
CA THR A 45 8.38 7.50 2.00
C THR A 45 7.05 7.84 1.34
N ARG A 46 6.91 7.51 0.05
CA ARG A 46 5.68 7.71 -0.71
C ARG A 46 5.53 6.60 -1.75
N PHE A 47 4.34 6.01 -1.81
CA PHE A 47 3.99 5.00 -2.82
C PHE A 47 2.66 5.39 -3.48
N PRO A 48 2.70 6.21 -4.55
CA PRO A 48 1.48 6.68 -5.21
C PRO A 48 0.71 5.51 -5.86
N ILE A 49 -0.59 5.46 -5.59
CA ILE A 49 -1.52 4.46 -6.14
C ILE A 49 -2.65 5.14 -6.91
N ALA A 50 -3.27 4.40 -7.81
CA ALA A 50 -4.51 4.75 -8.49
C ALA A 50 -5.50 3.59 -8.37
N TRP A 51 -6.79 3.90 -8.45
CA TRP A 51 -7.86 2.92 -8.43
C TRP A 51 -9.03 3.46 -9.27
N ASP A 52 -9.98 2.61 -9.58
CA ASP A 52 -11.14 2.98 -10.36
C ASP A 52 -12.15 3.67 -9.43
N ARG A 53 -12.53 4.89 -9.79
CA ARG A 53 -13.56 5.63 -9.07
C ARG A 53 -14.88 5.39 -9.77
N GLU A 54 -15.89 4.94 -9.04
CA GLU A 54 -17.25 4.92 -9.56
C GLU A 54 -17.63 6.36 -9.96
N PRO A 55 -18.18 6.59 -11.16
CA PRO A 55 -18.54 7.94 -11.58
C PRO A 55 -19.52 8.54 -10.56
N ALA A 56 -19.19 9.73 -10.05
CA ALA A 56 -20.09 10.46 -9.18
C ALA A 56 -21.37 10.76 -9.98
N THR A 57 -22.48 10.15 -9.57
CA THR A 57 -23.82 10.41 -10.11
C THR A 57 -24.34 11.72 -9.55
#